data_AF-A0A944EF32-F1
#
_entry.id   AF-A0A944EF32-F1
#
_cell.length_a   1.000
_cell.length_b   1.000
_cell.length_c   1.000
_cell.angle_alpha   90.00
_cell.angle_beta   90.00
_cell.angle_gamma   90.00
#
_symmetry.space_group_name_H-M   'P 1'
#
loop_
_entity.id
_entity.type
_entity.pdbx_description
1 polymer ?
#
loop_
_entity_poly.entity_id
_entity_poly.type
_entity_poly.pdbx_seq_one_letter_code
_entity_poly.pdbx_strand_id
1 'polypeptide(L)'
;MNKIKAAIVAAAVVAGLAVSTAPAQASNCTKGGATYVCEYGVTDHALPGGEKEQFLVGTDLAVWTRWTSGGKWSGWFSLGGTAWSKVAIRERTDHGPDAVIIYVKGSNTRAWGRERIAPGQEWGPWDCVGCASS
;
A
#
# COMPACT_ATOMS: atom_id res chain seq x y z
N MET A 1 62.81 -48.14 -5.56
CA MET A 1 62.04 -49.21 -6.24
C MET A 1 60.71 -49.32 -5.48
N ASN A 2 59.50 -49.12 -5.99
CA ASN A 2 58.95 -49.04 -7.34
C ASN A 2 57.73 -48.10 -7.40
N LYS A 3 57.50 -47.60 -8.62
CA LYS A 3 56.48 -46.66 -9.07
C LYS A 3 55.09 -47.31 -9.09
N ILE A 4 54.05 -46.57 -8.74
CA ILE A 4 52.72 -46.69 -9.39
C ILE A 4 52.18 -45.29 -9.65
N LYS A 5 51.95 -45.00 -10.94
CA LYS A 5 51.15 -43.88 -11.44
C LYS A 5 49.71 -44.38 -11.60
N ALA A 6 48.71 -43.60 -11.20
CA ALA A 6 47.42 -43.49 -11.89
C ALA A 6 46.61 -42.33 -11.30
N ALA A 7 46.12 -41.46 -12.17
CA ALA A 7 45.10 -40.46 -11.92
C ALA A 7 43.70 -41.11 -11.82
N ILE A 8 42.65 -40.34 -11.53
CA ILE A 8 41.45 -40.14 -12.37
C ILE A 8 40.29 -39.54 -11.51
N VAL A 9 39.56 -38.62 -12.17
CA VAL A 9 38.23 -37.99 -11.94
C VAL A 9 38.07 -36.83 -10.94
N ALA A 10 37.59 -35.74 -11.54
CA ALA A 10 37.12 -34.51 -10.96
C ALA A 10 35.79 -34.63 -10.18
N ALA A 11 35.57 -33.67 -9.28
CA ALA A 11 34.25 -33.10 -9.06
C ALA A 11 34.43 -31.61 -8.78
N ALA A 12 34.30 -30.78 -9.82
CA ALA A 12 34.09 -29.35 -9.63
C ALA A 12 32.62 -29.19 -9.20
N VAL A 13 32.39 -29.05 -7.89
CA VAL A 13 31.07 -28.65 -7.39
C VAL A 13 30.96 -27.16 -7.64
N VAL A 14 30.39 -26.77 -8.80
CA VAL A 14 29.85 -25.42 -8.96
C VAL A 14 28.56 -25.41 -8.14
N ALA A 15 28.68 -25.07 -6.86
CA ALA A 15 27.51 -24.74 -6.06
C ALA A 15 26.92 -23.46 -6.65
N GLY A 16 25.90 -23.62 -7.50
CA GLY A 16 25.15 -22.52 -8.06
C GLY A 16 24.59 -21.66 -6.93
N LEU A 17 24.93 -20.38 -6.91
CA LEU A 17 24.21 -19.40 -6.13
C LEU A 17 22.81 -19.32 -6.74
N ALA A 18 21.86 -20.06 -6.17
CA ALA A 18 20.46 -19.78 -6.38
C ALA A 18 20.19 -18.40 -5.78
N VAL A 19 20.17 -17.36 -6.63
CA VAL A 19 19.56 -16.09 -6.25
C VAL A 19 18.08 -16.39 -6.12
N SER A 20 17.63 -16.70 -4.90
CA SER A 20 16.22 -16.62 -4.59
C SER A 20 15.84 -15.16 -4.83
N THR A 21 15.03 -14.89 -5.84
CA THR A 21 14.34 -13.61 -5.96
C THR A 21 13.31 -13.56 -4.83
N ALA A 22 13.78 -13.32 -3.60
CA ALA A 22 12.90 -12.86 -2.55
C ALA A 22 12.24 -11.60 -3.12
N PRO A 23 10.89 -11.50 -3.15
CA PRO A 23 10.25 -10.25 -3.52
C PRO A 23 10.90 -9.16 -2.65
N ALA A 24 11.36 -8.08 -3.28
CA ALA A 24 11.96 -6.98 -2.55
C ALA A 24 11.02 -6.63 -1.41
N GLN A 25 11.42 -6.89 -0.17
CA GLN A 25 10.58 -6.60 0.98
C GLN A 25 10.41 -5.09 0.97
N ALA A 26 9.16 -4.63 0.84
CA ALA A 26 8.88 -3.21 0.85
C ALA A 26 9.45 -2.63 2.16
N SER A 27 10.30 -1.62 2.04
CA SER A 27 10.88 -0.96 3.22
C SER A 27 9.77 -0.28 4.03
N ASN A 28 10.02 -0.13 5.33
CA ASN A 28 9.09 0.56 6.24
C ASN A 28 9.50 2.01 6.40
N CYS A 29 8.53 2.92 6.25
CA CYS A 29 8.70 4.36 6.41
C CYS A 29 7.83 4.86 7.54
N THR A 30 8.13 6.07 8.05
CA THR A 30 7.30 6.69 9.10
C THR A 30 6.75 8.03 8.68
N LYS A 31 5.49 8.30 9.02
CA LYS A 31 4.84 9.61 8.82
C LYS A 31 3.94 9.92 10.01
N GLY A 32 4.33 10.96 10.76
CA GLY A 32 3.55 11.47 11.88
C GLY A 32 3.07 10.37 12.84
N GLY A 33 3.99 9.50 13.25
CA GLY A 33 3.76 8.41 14.20
C GLY A 33 3.30 7.07 13.60
N ALA A 34 2.83 7.02 12.35
CA ALA A 34 2.49 5.75 11.70
C ALA A 34 3.68 5.15 10.95
N THR A 35 3.78 3.82 10.97
CA THR A 35 4.70 3.03 10.13
C THR A 35 3.94 2.47 8.94
N TYR A 36 4.45 2.70 7.73
CA TYR A 36 3.76 2.41 6.48
C TYR A 36 4.70 1.81 5.44
N VAL A 37 4.12 1.19 4.40
CA VAL A 37 4.87 0.62 3.28
C VAL A 37 5.49 1.75 2.44
N CYS A 38 6.81 1.90 2.47
CA CYS A 38 7.52 3.00 1.79
C CYS A 38 7.16 3.11 0.31
N GLU A 39 7.08 1.98 -0.38
CA GLU A 39 6.75 1.90 -1.81
C GLU A 39 5.40 2.53 -2.14
N TYR A 40 4.42 2.41 -1.24
CA TYR A 40 3.08 2.95 -1.45
C TYR A 40 2.99 4.43 -1.09
N GLY A 41 3.95 4.95 -0.32
CA GLY A 41 4.05 6.38 -0.03
C GLY A 41 2.89 6.93 0.81
N VAL A 42 2.82 8.26 0.85
CA VAL A 42 1.69 9.01 1.42
C VAL A 42 0.98 9.73 0.27
N THR A 43 -0.34 9.76 0.34
CA THR A 43 -1.19 10.53 -0.58
C THR A 43 -1.81 11.68 0.19
N ASP A 44 -1.45 12.90 -0.17
CA ASP A 44 -2.03 14.12 0.39
C ASP A 44 -3.30 14.52 -0.38
N HIS A 45 -4.27 15.04 0.35
CA HIS A 45 -5.53 15.56 -0.15
C HIS A 45 -5.86 16.90 0.52
N ALA A 46 -6.43 17.83 -0.24
CA ALA A 46 -6.82 19.13 0.27
C ALA A 46 -8.28 19.06 0.73
N LEU A 47 -8.54 19.54 1.95
CA LEU A 47 -9.88 19.70 2.48
C LEU A 47 -10.31 21.17 2.45
N PRO A 48 -11.62 21.47 2.56
CA PRO A 48 -12.12 22.83 2.69
C PRO A 48 -11.48 23.60 3.85
N GLY A 49 -11.43 24.92 3.70
CA GLY A 49 -10.87 25.79 4.75
C GLY A 49 -9.35 25.71 4.90
N GLY A 50 -8.64 25.08 3.96
CA GLY A 50 -7.19 24.92 4.01
C GLY A 50 -6.71 23.77 4.90
N GLU A 51 -7.65 22.95 5.39
CA GLU A 51 -7.34 21.71 6.08
C GLU A 51 -6.74 20.69 5.10
N LYS A 52 -6.10 19.65 5.63
CA LYS A 52 -5.39 18.64 4.86
C LYS A 52 -5.80 17.26 5.33
N GLU A 53 -5.82 16.31 4.40
CA GLU A 53 -6.00 14.89 4.69
C GLU A 53 -4.83 14.10 4.10
N GLN A 54 -4.45 13.03 4.78
CA GLN A 54 -3.37 12.14 4.38
C GLN A 54 -3.83 10.71 4.42
N PHE A 55 -3.50 9.98 3.37
CA PHE A 55 -3.74 8.55 3.26
C PHE A 55 -2.42 7.80 3.11
N LEU A 56 -2.33 6.63 3.73
CA LEU A 56 -1.22 5.71 3.55
C LEU A 56 -1.69 4.26 3.69
N VAL A 57 -0.81 3.33 3.38
CA VAL A 57 -1.03 1.90 3.61
C VAL A 57 -0.09 1.43 4.71
N GLY A 58 -0.67 0.97 5.81
CA GLY A 58 0.08 0.47 6.96
C GLY A 58 0.83 -0.83 6.64
N THR A 59 1.73 -1.22 7.53
CA THR A 59 2.43 -2.52 7.43
C THR A 59 1.49 -3.72 7.63
N ASP A 60 0.28 -3.48 8.12
CA ASP A 60 -0.86 -4.41 8.18
C ASP A 60 -1.64 -4.49 6.86
N LEU A 61 -1.19 -3.77 5.82
CA LEU A 61 -1.85 -3.61 4.52
C LEU A 61 -3.24 -2.94 4.59
N ALA A 62 -3.64 -2.38 5.73
CA ALA A 62 -4.86 -1.58 5.82
C ALA A 62 -4.61 -0.17 5.28
N VAL A 63 -5.65 0.47 4.77
CA VAL A 63 -5.61 1.90 4.43
C VAL A 63 -5.88 2.71 5.69
N TRP A 64 -5.07 3.73 5.92
CA TRP A 64 -5.23 4.65 7.04
C TRP A 64 -5.39 6.08 6.54
N THR A 65 -6.22 6.85 7.23
CA THR A 65 -6.37 8.29 7.00
C THR A 65 -6.11 9.09 8.27
N ARG A 66 -5.70 10.34 8.11
CA ARG A 66 -5.74 11.36 9.17
C ARG A 66 -5.96 12.72 8.52
N TRP A 67 -6.48 13.67 9.28
CA TRP A 67 -6.75 15.01 8.76
C TRP A 67 -6.39 16.09 9.77
N THR A 68 -6.35 17.34 9.31
CA THR A 68 -6.22 18.48 10.20
C THR A 68 -7.59 19.07 10.56
N SER A 69 -7.70 19.62 11.77
CA SER A 69 -8.83 20.44 12.21
C SER A 69 -8.31 21.57 13.09
N GLY A 70 -8.59 22.81 12.70
CA GLY A 70 -8.01 24.00 13.33
C GLY A 70 -6.48 23.99 13.24
N GLY A 71 -5.92 23.46 12.16
CA GLY A 71 -4.48 23.33 11.95
C GLY A 71 -3.78 22.24 12.78
N LYS A 72 -4.52 21.40 13.52
CA LYS A 72 -3.96 20.29 14.29
C LYS A 72 -4.29 18.96 13.64
N TRP A 73 -3.28 18.08 13.49
CA TRP A 73 -3.49 16.72 12.99
C TRP A 73 -4.27 15.87 13.99
N SER A 74 -5.24 15.10 13.49
CA SER A 74 -5.86 13.99 14.19
C SER A 74 -4.86 12.84 14.40
N GLY A 75 -5.28 11.85 15.20
CA GLY A 75 -4.67 10.53 15.14
C GLY A 75 -4.95 9.84 13.79
N TRP A 76 -4.21 8.76 13.52
CA TRP A 76 -4.48 7.90 12.38
C TRP A 76 -5.71 7.05 12.63
N PHE A 77 -6.61 7.01 11.65
CA PHE A 77 -7.83 6.23 11.66
C PHE A 77 -7.78 5.16 10.57
N SER A 78 -8.03 3.90 10.93
CA SER A 78 -8.01 2.80 9.97
C SER A 78 -9.31 2.77 9.17
N LEU A 79 -9.18 2.73 7.85
CA LEU A 79 -10.26 2.40 6.93
C LEU A 79 -10.29 0.90 6.62
N GLY A 80 -9.42 0.09 7.25
CA GLY A 80 -9.31 -1.35 7.00
C GLY A 80 -8.94 -1.67 5.55
N GLY A 81 -9.43 -2.82 5.06
CA GLY A 81 -9.13 -3.33 3.73
C GLY A 81 -7.78 -4.04 3.64
N THR A 82 -7.38 -4.41 2.42
CA THR A 82 -6.07 -5.03 2.14
C THR A 82 -5.52 -4.47 0.83
N ALA A 83 -4.65 -3.47 0.95
CA ALA A 83 -4.08 -2.71 -0.14
C ALA A 83 -2.68 -3.19 -0.51
N TRP A 84 -2.48 -3.40 -1.81
CA TRP A 84 -1.23 -3.80 -2.46
C TRP A 84 -0.77 -2.72 -3.46
N SER A 85 -1.14 -1.47 -3.20
CA SER A 85 -0.71 -0.31 -3.98
C SER A 85 -0.80 0.96 -3.16
N LYS A 86 -0.19 2.03 -3.67
CA LYS A 86 -0.50 3.41 -3.26
C LYS A 86 -2.00 3.69 -3.32
N VAL A 87 -2.48 4.49 -2.37
CA VAL A 87 -3.84 5.03 -2.36
C VAL A 87 -3.96 6.09 -3.44
N ALA A 88 -4.90 5.92 -4.37
CA ALA A 88 -5.30 6.96 -5.33
C ALA A 88 -6.59 7.62 -4.86
N ILE A 89 -6.78 8.89 -5.22
CA ILE A 89 -7.97 9.68 -4.85
C ILE A 89 -8.60 10.22 -6.13
N ARG A 90 -9.93 10.22 -6.17
CA ARG A 90 -10.71 10.92 -7.19
C ARG A 90 -11.83 11.70 -6.52
N GLU A 91 -11.95 12.97 -6.93
CA GLU A 91 -13.10 13.81 -6.58
C GLU A 91 -14.38 13.29 -7.24
N ARG A 92 -15.47 13.29 -6.47
CA ARG A 92 -16.82 12.89 -6.87
C ARG A 92 -17.73 14.12 -6.92
N THR A 93 -17.42 15.03 -7.84
CA THR A 93 -18.23 16.25 -8.06
C THR A 93 -19.67 15.95 -8.47
N ASP A 94 -19.95 14.71 -8.88
CA ASP A 94 -21.29 14.17 -9.13
C ASP A 94 -22.12 13.92 -7.86
N HIS A 95 -21.51 13.79 -6.68
CA HIS A 95 -22.19 13.52 -5.40
C HIS A 95 -22.27 14.75 -4.49
N GLY A 96 -21.32 15.66 -4.61
CA GLY A 96 -21.29 16.90 -3.85
C GLY A 96 -19.91 17.55 -3.86
N PRO A 97 -19.78 18.77 -3.31
CA PRO A 97 -18.47 19.34 -3.06
C PRO A 97 -17.69 18.45 -2.09
N ASP A 98 -16.40 18.24 -2.37
CA ASP A 98 -15.46 17.51 -1.50
C ASP A 98 -15.79 16.03 -1.25
N ALA A 99 -16.77 15.48 -1.98
CA ALA A 99 -17.00 14.05 -2.03
C ALA A 99 -15.82 13.38 -2.72
N VAL A 100 -15.32 12.29 -2.14
CA VAL A 100 -14.15 11.57 -2.65
C VAL A 100 -14.41 10.08 -2.73
N ILE A 101 -13.72 9.44 -3.66
CA ILE A 101 -13.50 8.00 -3.65
C ILE A 101 -12.00 7.74 -3.62
N ILE A 102 -11.58 6.87 -2.71
CA ILE A 102 -10.22 6.36 -2.67
C ILE A 102 -10.16 5.00 -3.35
N TYR A 103 -9.05 4.72 -4.01
CA TYR A 103 -8.81 3.45 -4.69
C TYR A 103 -7.48 2.82 -4.28
N VAL A 104 -7.50 1.51 -4.18
CA VAL A 104 -6.31 0.66 -4.02
C VAL A 104 -6.44 -0.59 -4.89
N LYS A 105 -5.31 -1.22 -5.24
CA LYS A 105 -5.31 -2.58 -5.78
C LYS A 105 -5.26 -3.58 -4.62
N GLY A 106 -6.04 -4.64 -4.71
CA GLY A 106 -5.91 -5.81 -3.82
C GLY A 106 -4.81 -6.76 -4.27
N SER A 107 -4.56 -7.80 -3.49
CA SER A 107 -3.59 -8.87 -3.82
C SER A 107 -3.88 -9.56 -5.16
N ASN A 108 -5.15 -9.59 -5.54
CA ASN A 108 -5.63 -10.13 -6.81
C ASN A 108 -5.51 -9.13 -7.99
N THR A 109 -4.81 -8.00 -7.79
CA THR A 109 -4.69 -6.88 -8.73
C THR A 109 -5.99 -6.13 -9.06
N ARG A 110 -7.12 -6.55 -8.47
CA ARG A 110 -8.43 -5.92 -8.65
C ARG A 110 -8.48 -4.59 -7.92
N ALA A 111 -9.15 -3.61 -8.51
CA ALA A 111 -9.35 -2.31 -7.89
C ALA A 111 -10.50 -2.35 -6.90
N TRP A 112 -10.26 -1.79 -5.71
CA TRP A 112 -11.24 -1.62 -4.66
C TRP A 112 -11.37 -0.13 -4.36
N GLY A 113 -12.61 0.33 -4.23
CA GLY A 113 -12.98 1.71 -3.99
C GLY A 113 -13.67 1.85 -2.65
N ARG A 114 -13.47 2.98 -1.97
CA ARG A 114 -14.22 3.34 -0.78
C ARG A 114 -14.53 4.83 -0.83
N GLU A 115 -15.79 5.20 -0.62
CA GLU A 115 -16.24 6.58 -0.82
C GLU A 115 -16.64 7.29 0.48
N ARG A 116 -16.55 8.61 0.44
CA ARG A 116 -17.06 9.52 1.46
C ARG A 116 -17.72 10.70 0.77
N ILE A 117 -18.94 11.03 1.17
CA ILE A 117 -19.75 12.09 0.52
C ILE A 117 -19.44 13.51 0.97
N ALA A 118 -18.83 13.70 2.15
CA ALA A 118 -18.36 14.99 2.63
C ALA A 118 -17.29 14.82 3.73
N PRO A 119 -16.39 15.79 3.94
CA PRO A 119 -15.44 15.77 5.05
C PRO A 119 -16.12 15.58 6.41
N GLY A 120 -15.56 14.72 7.25
CA GLY A 120 -16.11 14.40 8.57
C GLY A 120 -17.34 13.46 8.58
N GLN A 121 -17.90 13.13 7.42
CA GLN A 121 -18.88 12.03 7.32
C GLN A 121 -18.18 10.67 7.33
N GLU A 122 -18.94 9.63 7.67
CA GLU A 122 -18.45 8.26 7.64
C GLU A 122 -18.08 7.82 6.21
N TRP A 123 -17.10 6.91 6.13
CA TRP A 123 -16.74 6.26 4.88
C TRP A 123 -17.68 5.08 4.62
N GLY A 124 -18.21 5.00 3.40
CA GLY A 124 -18.96 3.85 2.91
C GLY A 124 -18.15 2.54 2.93
N PRO A 125 -18.73 1.40 2.56
CA PRO A 125 -18.00 0.13 2.52
C PRO A 125 -16.89 0.12 1.46
N TRP A 126 -15.99 -0.88 1.55
CA TRP A 126 -15.07 -1.19 0.45
C TRP A 126 -15.83 -1.95 -0.63
N ASP A 127 -15.86 -1.41 -1.84
CA ASP A 127 -16.55 -1.97 -2.98
C ASP A 127 -15.60 -2.27 -4.13
N CYS A 128 -15.96 -3.29 -4.88
CA CYS A 128 -15.19 -3.75 -6.01
C CYS A 128 -15.45 -2.84 -7.22
N VAL A 129 -14.40 -2.21 -7.77
CA VAL A 129 -14.56 -1.24 -8.86
C VAL A 129 -14.76 -1.96 -10.19
N GLY A 130 -15.89 -1.68 -10.87
CA GLY A 130 -16.21 -2.26 -12.17
C GLY A 130 -16.63 -3.73 -12.12
N CYS A 131 -17.01 -4.20 -10.94
CA CYS A 131 -17.48 -5.55 -10.71
C CYS A 131 -19.00 -5.53 -10.87
N ALA A 132 -19.54 -6.39 -11.74
CA ALA A 132 -20.98 -6.56 -11.79
C ALA A 132 -21.46 -6.97 -10.40
N SER A 133 -22.38 -6.21 -9.82
CA SER A 133 -23.16 -6.63 -8.66
C SER A 133 -23.86 -7.93 -9.05
N SER A 134 -23.46 -9.04 -8.43
CA SER A 134 -24.15 -10.32 -8.55
C SER A 134 -25.58 -10.23 -8.05
#